data_AF-A0A6C2C885-F1
#
_entry.id   AF-A0A6C2C885-F1
#
_cell.length_a   1.000
_cell.length_b   1.000
_cell.length_c   1.000
_cell.angle_alpha   90.00
_cell.angle_beta   90.00
_cell.angle_gamma   90.00
#
_symmetry.space_group_name_H-M   'P 1'
#
loop_
_entity.id
_entity.type
_entity.pdbx_description
1 polymer ?
#
loop_
_entity_poly.entity_id
_entity_poly.type
_entity_poly.pdbx_seq_one_letter_code
_entity_poly.pdbx_strand_id
1 'polypeptide(L)' 'MMSKKMSEIKDRGLPLMNLNEVAVCAFGKSVRAFNLRIRYSDKFMREVPNVSLSSRPEYKRSDVERFFKLSNWKD' A
#
# COMPACT_ATOMS: atom_id res chain seq x y z
N MET A 1 -15.94 15.05 -25.06
CA MET A 1 -15.68 13.93 -24.12
C MET A 1 -14.51 14.33 -23.23
N MET A 2 -14.76 14.63 -21.95
CA MET A 2 -13.66 14.91 -21.01
C MET A 2 -13.24 13.58 -20.38
N SER A 3 -12.08 13.07 -20.81
CA SER A 3 -11.40 11.96 -20.15
C SER A 3 -11.16 12.33 -18.69
N LYS A 4 -11.73 11.57 -17.76
CA LYS A 4 -11.49 11.72 -16.32
C LYS A 4 -9.99 11.59 -16.09
N LYS A 5 -9.31 12.71 -15.87
CA LYS A 5 -7.93 12.76 -15.35
C LYS A 5 -7.93 11.90 -14.09
N MET A 6 -7.26 10.75 -14.14
CA MET A 6 -6.98 9.97 -12.94
C MET A 6 -6.36 10.95 -11.95
N SER A 7 -7.05 11.18 -10.85
CA SER A 7 -6.60 11.99 -9.73
C SER A 7 -5.16 11.60 -9.41
N GLU A 8 -4.22 12.46 -9.76
CA GLU A 8 -2.84 12.44 -9.25
C GLU A 8 -2.96 12.23 -7.75
N ILE A 9 -2.65 11.04 -7.26
CA ILE A 9 -2.55 10.83 -5.84
C ILE A 9 -1.28 11.56 -5.44
N LYS A 10 -1.44 12.81 -4.99
CA LYS A 10 -0.35 13.70 -4.61
C LYS A 10 0.25 13.17 -3.29
N ASP A 11 1.17 12.21 -3.37
CA ASP A 11 2.01 11.83 -2.22
C ASP A 11 3.02 12.92 -1.83
N ARG A 12 3.13 14.02 -2.60
CA ARG A 12 4.05 15.11 -2.29
C ARG A 12 3.67 15.76 -0.96
N GLY A 13 4.43 15.44 0.09
CA GLY A 13 4.27 15.97 1.44
C GLY A 13 3.45 15.08 2.40
N LEU A 14 2.94 13.93 1.96
CA LEU A 14 2.29 12.96 2.85
C LEU A 14 3.34 12.03 3.46
N PRO A 15 3.23 11.71 4.77
CA PRO A 15 4.16 10.77 5.40
C PRO A 15 4.03 9.38 4.76
N LEU A 16 5.18 8.72 4.60
CA LEU A 16 5.24 7.31 4.22
C LEU A 16 4.54 6.47 5.29
N MET A 17 3.94 5.37 4.86
CA MET A 17 3.32 4.40 5.76
C MET A 17 4.32 3.33 6.14
N ASN A 18 4.53 3.14 7.43
CA ASN A 18 5.29 2.00 7.92
C ASN A 18 4.45 0.71 7.87
N LEU A 19 5.10 -0.44 8.15
CA LEU A 19 4.45 -1.75 8.12
C LEU A 19 3.18 -1.84 8.98
N ASN A 20 3.20 -1.22 10.16
CA ASN A 20 2.07 -1.27 11.10
C ASN A 20 0.89 -0.46 10.57
N GLU A 21 1.15 0.73 10.04
CA GLU A 21 0.11 1.57 9.42
C GLU A 21 -0.51 0.90 8.20
N VAL A 22 0.28 0.25 7.35
CA VAL A 22 -0.26 -0.51 6.22
C VAL A 22 -1.14 -1.66 6.72
N ALA A 23 -0.62 -2.50 7.61
CA ALA A 23 -1.37 -3.65 8.10
C ALA A 23 -2.68 -3.26 8.79
N VAL A 24 -2.61 -2.32 9.75
CA VAL A 24 -3.74 -1.96 10.60
C VAL A 24 -4.67 -0.96 9.91
N CYS A 25 -4.15 0.14 9.37
CA CYS A 25 -4.99 1.21 8.84
C CYS A 25 -5.51 0.91 7.43
N ALA A 26 -4.71 0.27 6.56
CA ALA A 26 -5.15 -0.02 5.20
C ALA A 26 -5.87 -1.37 5.07
N PHE A 27 -5.39 -2.41 5.76
CA PHE A 27 -5.96 -3.76 5.63
C PHE A 27 -6.80 -4.22 6.83
N GLY A 28 -6.83 -3.48 7.94
CA GLY A 28 -7.56 -3.89 9.14
C GLY A 28 -7.05 -5.20 9.75
N LYS A 29 -5.78 -5.56 9.53
CA LYS A 29 -5.17 -6.83 9.95
C LYS A 29 -4.00 -6.59 10.89
N SER A 30 -3.67 -7.60 11.71
CA SER A 30 -2.43 -7.57 12.47
C SER A 30 -1.22 -7.62 11.53
N VAL A 31 -0.09 -7.05 11.95
CA VAL A 31 1.17 -7.10 11.19
C VAL A 31 1.56 -8.54 10.84
N ARG A 32 1.31 -9.49 11.76
CA ARG A 32 1.57 -10.91 11.52
C ARG A 32 0.71 -11.46 10.37
N ALA A 33 -0.60 -11.20 10.38
CA ALA A 33 -1.50 -11.66 9.32
C ALA A 33 -1.17 -10.99 7.97
N PHE A 34 -0.85 -9.71 7.98
CA PHE A 34 -0.41 -8.97 6.80
C PHE A 34 0.88 -9.57 6.20
N ASN A 35 1.89 -9.87 7.03
CA ASN A 35 3.13 -10.50 6.58
C ASN A 35 2.90 -11.89 5.97
N LEU A 36 2.04 -12.71 6.60
CA LEU A 36 1.80 -14.08 6.16
C LEU A 36 1.00 -14.18 4.86
N ARG A 37 0.09 -13.23 4.59
CA ARG A 37 -0.89 -13.35 3.50
C ARG A 37 -0.74 -12.32 2.38
N ILE A 38 -0.20 -11.15 2.68
CA ILE A 38 -0.29 -9.99 1.77
C ILE A 38 1.09 -9.48 1.39
N ARG A 39 1.93 -9.13 2.38
CA ARG A 39 3.19 -8.41 2.15
C ARG A 39 4.10 -9.05 1.12
N TYR A 40 4.26 -10.37 1.21
CA TYR A 40 5.16 -11.13 0.35
C TYR A 40 4.45 -11.77 -0.84
N SER A 41 3.18 -11.41 -1.08
CA SER A 41 2.52 -11.80 -2.32
C SER A 41 3.13 -11.04 -3.50
N ASP A 42 3.32 -11.72 -4.63
CA ASP A 42 3.87 -11.11 -5.85
C ASP A 42 3.07 -9.87 -6.28
N LYS A 43 1.75 -9.93 -6.10
CA LYS A 43 0.84 -8.83 -6.43
C LYS A 43 1.12 -7.61 -5.55
N PHE A 44 1.28 -7.79 -4.23
CA PHE A 44 1.53 -6.66 -3.34
C PHE A 44 2.92 -6.06 -3.59
N MET A 45 3.97 -6.89 -3.67
CA MET A 45 5.34 -6.40 -3.86
C MET A 45 5.52 -5.64 -5.18
N ARG A 46 4.82 -6.04 -6.23
CA ARG A 46 4.87 -5.37 -7.54
C ARG A 46 4.14 -4.03 -7.54
N GLU A 47 2.97 -3.96 -6.92
CA GLU A 47 2.11 -2.78 -6.97
C GLU A 47 2.41 -1.76 -5.85
N VAL A 48 2.99 -2.22 -4.74
CA VAL A 48 3.30 -1.45 -3.53
C VAL A 48 4.77 -1.66 -3.16
N PRO A 49 5.70 -1.02 -3.90
CA PRO A 49 7.12 -1.19 -3.66
C PRO A 49 7.53 -0.60 -2.31
N ASN A 50 8.44 -1.29 -1.61
CA ASN A 50 9.12 -0.72 -0.45
C ASN A 50 10.04 0.41 -0.93
N VAL A 51 9.85 1.62 -0.40
CA VAL A 51 10.65 2.79 -0.76
C VAL A 51 11.81 3.04 0.20
N SER A 52 11.83 2.37 1.34
CA SER A 52 12.90 2.48 2.32
C SER A 52 14.13 1.67 1.88
N LEU A 53 15.30 2.31 1.96
CA LEU A 53 16.61 1.67 1.77
C LEU A 53 17.11 0.95 3.05
N SER A 54 16.34 1.04 4.14
CA SER A 54 16.69 0.45 5.43
C SER A 54 15.96 -0.88 5.70
N SER A 55 16.30 -1.53 6.80
CA SER A 55 15.63 -2.77 7.25
C SER A 55 14.16 -2.57 7.66
N ARG A 56 13.72 -1.31 7.81
CA ARG A 56 12.33 -0.96 8.14
C ARG A 56 11.58 -0.61 6.86
N PRO A 57 10.58 -1.41 6.45
CA PRO A 57 9.85 -1.15 5.21
C PRO A 57 8.93 0.05 5.36
N GLU A 58 8.92 0.88 4.33
CA GLU A 58 8.06 2.06 4.21
C GLU A 58 7.42 2.06 2.83
N TYR A 59 6.17 2.48 2.76
CA TYR A 59 5.35 2.41 1.55
C TYR A 59 4.69 3.75 1.29
N LYS A 60 4.51 4.10 0.02
CA LYS A 60 3.70 5.27 -0.34
C LYS A 60 2.24 4.98 -0.04
N ARG A 61 1.57 5.95 0.59
CA ARG A 61 0.14 5.84 0.89
C ARG A 61 -0.67 5.64 -0.39
N SER A 62 -0.34 6.35 -1.47
CA SER A 62 -1.04 6.18 -2.74
C SER A 62 -0.99 4.77 -3.31
N ASP A 63 0.17 4.12 -3.25
CA ASP A 63 0.36 2.78 -3.80
C ASP A 63 -0.43 1.76 -2.98
N VAL A 64 -0.39 1.89 -1.64
CA VAL A 64 -1.18 1.05 -0.73
C VAL A 64 -2.68 1.23 -0.99
N GLU A 65 -3.18 2.46 -1.06
CA GLU A 65 -4.59 2.75 -1.32
C GLU A 65 -5.02 2.27 -2.72
N ARG A 66 -4.18 2.49 -3.74
CA ARG A 66 -4.42 2.03 -5.10
C ARG A 66 -4.52 0.52 -5.12
N PHE A 67 -3.58 -0.18 -4.49
CA PHE A 67 -3.62 -1.63 -4.38
C PHE A 67 -4.90 -2.09 -3.69
N PHE A 68 -5.27 -1.52 -2.54
CA PHE A 68 -6.48 -1.92 -1.81
C PHE A 68 -7.74 -1.75 -2.68
N LYS A 69 -7.89 -0.61 -3.36
CA LYS A 69 -9.02 -0.31 -4.26
C LYS A 69 -9.06 -1.25 -5.47
N LEU A 70 -7.91 -1.52 -6.10
CA LEU A 70 -7.84 -2.34 -7.33
C LEU A 70 -7.90 -3.84 -7.06
N SER A 71 -7.40 -4.29 -5.91
CA SER A 71 -7.35 -5.71 -5.58
C SER A 71 -8.69 -6.26 -5.11
N ASN A 72 -9.67 -5.38 -4.80
CA ASN A 72 -10.94 -5.73 -4.16
C ASN A 72 -10.70 -6.77 -3.05
N TRP A 73 -9.64 -6.55 -2.25
CA TRP A 73 -9.08 -7.55 -1.35
C TRP A 73 -10.06 -7.86 -0.23
N LYS A 74 -10.91 -8.85 -0.49
CA LYS A 74 -11.80 -9.50 0.47
C LYS A 74 -11.14 -10.81 0.88
N ASP A 75 -10.15 -10.72 1.76
CA ASP A 75 -9.63 -11.88 2.50
C ASP A 75 -10.27 -11.91 3.89
#